data_AF-A0A6A5JYN7-F1
#
_entry.id   AF-A0A6A5JYN7-F1
#
_cell.length_a   1.000
_cell.length_b   1.000
_cell.length_c   1.000
_cell.angle_alpha   90.00
_cell.angle_beta   90.00
_cell.angle_gamma   90.00
#
_symmetry.space_group_name_H-M   'P 1'
#
loop_
_entity.id
_entity.type
_entity.pdbx_description
1 polymer ?
#
loop_
_entity_poly.entity_id
_entity_poly.type
_entity_poly.pdbx_seq_one_letter_code
_entity_poly.pdbx_strand_id
1 'polypeptide(L)'
;EAVFQLLVMFWTDLSTDGLLEGKAIVHFSGVLGIHPCELANRTAYDYTPYLAALMWIGRLIILEYALPLRAYTTLDIPWPARASYTDQGRRLCAEVRPRYLQRGSLSPMGYLIERLQHGRAIAKREGPRTNMSWLLDG
;
A
#
# COMPACT_ATOMS: atom_id res chain seq x y z
N GLU A 1 -8.10 8.16 17.96
CA GLU A 1 -8.71 8.26 16.61
C GLU A 1 -7.84 9.08 15.65
N ALA A 2 -7.22 10.17 16.11
CA ALA A 2 -6.31 11.01 15.30
C ALA A 2 -5.21 10.26 14.52
N VAL A 3 -4.52 9.27 15.13
CA VAL A 3 -3.49 8.48 14.41
C VAL A 3 -4.10 7.70 13.24
N PHE A 4 -5.27 7.10 13.44
CA PHE A 4 -5.95 6.38 12.37
C PHE A 4 -6.41 7.35 11.28
N GLN A 5 -6.92 8.52 11.65
CA GLN A 5 -7.26 9.59 10.70
C GLN A 5 -6.06 9.97 9.85
N LEU A 6 -4.89 10.20 10.46
CA LEU A 6 -3.66 10.54 9.75
C LEU A 6 -3.25 9.43 8.78
N LEU A 7 -3.31 8.17 9.22
CA LEU A 7 -3.01 7.02 8.35
C LEU A 7 -3.96 6.97 7.14
N VAL A 8 -5.26 7.15 7.37
CA VAL A 8 -6.25 7.21 6.28
C VAL A 8 -5.92 8.36 5.33
N MET A 9 -5.62 9.56 5.85
CA MET A 9 -5.24 10.71 5.03
C MET A 9 -4.06 10.39 4.11
N PHE A 10 -3.02 9.72 4.62
CA PHE A 10 -1.89 9.31 3.80
C PHE A 10 -2.26 8.33 2.67
N TRP A 11 -3.24 7.45 2.88
CA TRP A 11 -3.69 6.49 1.88
C TRP A 11 -4.76 7.04 0.93
N THR A 12 -5.49 8.08 1.33
CA THR A 12 -6.51 8.74 0.52
C THR A 12 -6.02 10.03 -0.14
N ASP A 13 -4.73 10.36 0.01
CA ASP A 13 -4.14 11.57 -0.57
C ASP A 13 -4.01 11.44 -2.09
N LEU A 14 -5.03 11.96 -2.80
CA LEU A 14 -5.08 11.94 -4.26
C LEU A 14 -4.11 12.98 -4.84
N SER A 15 -3.43 12.63 -5.92
CA SER A 15 -2.63 13.59 -6.68
C SER A 15 -3.54 14.47 -7.55
N THR A 16 -3.30 15.78 -7.54
CA THR A 16 -4.00 16.78 -8.36
C THR A 16 -3.29 17.05 -9.68
N ASP A 17 -1.98 16.83 -9.73
CA ASP A 17 -1.05 17.09 -10.83
C ASP A 17 -0.63 15.80 -11.57
N GLY A 18 -1.11 14.63 -11.13
CA GLY A 18 -0.72 13.32 -11.63
C GLY A 18 0.61 12.81 -11.07
N LEU A 19 1.37 13.62 -10.32
CA LEU A 19 2.62 13.23 -9.70
C LEU A 19 2.37 12.64 -8.31
N LEU A 20 2.66 11.36 -8.17
CA LEU A 20 2.49 10.61 -6.92
C LEU A 20 3.80 10.53 -6.10
N GLU A 21 4.92 10.95 -6.66
CA GLU A 21 6.24 10.81 -6.03
C GLU A 21 6.36 11.59 -4.71
N GLY A 22 5.69 12.75 -4.61
CA GLY A 22 5.66 13.60 -3.42
C GLY A 22 4.83 13.06 -2.26
N LYS A 23 4.08 11.96 -2.44
CA LYS A 23 3.14 11.45 -1.43
C LYS A 23 3.88 10.66 -0.35
N ALA A 24 3.48 10.84 0.90
CA ALA A 24 4.16 10.24 2.07
C ALA A 24 4.35 8.71 1.95
N ILE A 25 3.30 7.97 1.56
CA ILE A 25 3.36 6.51 1.39
C ILE A 25 4.28 6.12 0.22
N VAL A 26 4.29 6.91 -0.86
CA VAL A 26 5.13 6.65 -2.02
C VAL A 26 6.60 6.85 -1.66
N HIS A 27 6.93 7.95 -0.98
CA HIS A 27 8.27 8.17 -0.43
C HIS A 27 8.69 7.07 0.53
N PHE A 28 7.82 6.70 1.48
CA PHE A 28 8.09 5.64 2.44
C PHE A 28 8.36 4.30 1.73
N SER A 29 7.61 3.98 0.68
CA SER A 29 7.87 2.78 -0.14
C SER A 29 9.27 2.80 -0.77
N GLY A 30 9.73 3.97 -1.22
CA GLY A 30 11.11 4.14 -1.72
C GLY A 30 12.16 3.84 -0.65
N VAL A 31 11.96 4.31 0.58
CA VAL A 31 12.86 4.03 1.72
C VAL A 31 12.93 2.53 2.03
N LEU A 32 11.81 1.80 1.93
CA LEU A 32 11.80 0.34 2.10
C LEU A 32 12.66 -0.38 1.05
N GLY A 33 12.92 0.26 -0.09
CA GLY A 33 13.81 -0.22 -1.14
C GLY A 33 15.30 -0.11 -0.81
N ILE A 34 15.68 0.55 0.29
CA ILE A 34 17.09 0.73 0.68
C ILE A 34 17.50 -0.39 1.65
N HIS A 35 18.67 -0.97 1.42
CA HIS A 35 19.26 -1.95 2.33
C HIS A 35 19.91 -1.24 3.53
N PRO A 36 19.54 -1.57 4.78
CA PRO A 36 19.94 -0.79 5.95
C PRO A 36 21.44 -0.82 6.24
N CYS A 37 22.12 -1.91 5.85
CA CYS A 37 23.54 -2.11 6.18
C CYS A 37 24.48 -1.87 5.00
N GLU A 38 24.00 -2.04 3.77
CA GLU A 38 24.86 -2.08 2.58
C GLU A 38 24.89 -0.74 1.82
N LEU A 39 24.13 0.26 2.30
CA LEU A 39 23.95 1.57 1.63
C LEU A 39 23.60 1.41 0.13
N ALA A 40 22.97 0.30 -0.22
CA ALA A 40 22.63 -0.10 -1.57
C ALA A 40 21.12 -0.31 -1.70
N ASN A 41 20.60 -0.25 -2.92
CA ASN A 41 19.21 -0.59 -3.18
C ASN A 41 19.01 -2.10 -3.11
N ARG A 42 17.90 -2.53 -2.51
CA ARG A 42 17.45 -3.92 -2.53
C ARG A 42 17.20 -4.34 -3.97
N THR A 43 17.45 -5.62 -4.26
CA THR A 43 17.04 -6.24 -5.52
C THR A 43 15.51 -6.19 -5.66
N ALA A 44 15.00 -6.30 -6.89
CA ALA A 44 13.56 -6.37 -7.11
C ALA A 44 12.92 -7.57 -6.37
N TYR A 45 13.65 -8.69 -6.30
CA TYR A 45 13.24 -9.86 -5.54
C TYR A 45 13.07 -9.56 -4.05
N ASP A 46 14.05 -8.88 -3.44
CA ASP A 46 14.03 -8.59 -2.00
C ASP A 46 13.10 -7.43 -1.63
N TYR A 47 12.83 -6.51 -2.57
CA TYR A 47 11.97 -5.34 -2.33
C TYR A 47 10.47 -5.66 -2.45
N THR A 48 10.07 -6.51 -3.40
CA THR A 48 8.65 -6.78 -3.67
C THR A 48 7.84 -7.35 -2.48
N PRO A 49 8.41 -8.15 -1.55
CA PRO A 49 7.71 -8.57 -0.34
C PRO A 49 7.38 -7.40 0.60
N TYR A 50 8.31 -6.46 0.81
CA TYR A 50 8.06 -5.27 1.64
C TYR A 50 6.95 -4.41 1.04
N LEU A 51 6.98 -4.22 -0.28
CA LEU A 51 5.95 -3.48 -0.98
C LEU A 51 4.58 -4.17 -0.87
N ALA A 52 4.53 -5.49 -1.00
CA ALA A 52 3.30 -6.27 -0.83
C ALA A 52 2.76 -6.17 0.61
N ALA A 53 3.63 -6.20 1.63
CA ALA A 53 3.24 -6.02 3.02
C ALA A 53 2.68 -4.62 3.29
N LEU A 54 3.33 -3.57 2.78
CA LEU A 54 2.85 -2.19 2.89
C LEU A 54 1.46 -2.03 2.24
N MET A 55 1.27 -2.59 1.04
CA MET A 55 -0.03 -2.58 0.36
C MET A 55 -1.10 -3.36 1.14
N TRP A 56 -0.74 -4.47 1.77
CA TRP A 56 -1.67 -5.23 2.61
C TRP A 56 -2.17 -4.40 3.79
N ILE A 57 -1.26 -3.73 4.50
CA ILE A 57 -1.60 -2.81 5.60
C ILE A 57 -2.50 -1.67 5.10
N GLY A 58 -2.16 -1.06 3.96
CA GLY A 58 -2.97 0.00 3.36
C GLY A 58 -4.40 -0.44 3.02
N ARG A 59 -4.57 -1.67 2.51
CA ARG A 59 -5.90 -2.24 2.25
C ARG A 59 -6.72 -2.39 3.53
N LEU A 60 -6.10 -2.81 4.64
CA LEU A 60 -6.80 -2.92 5.92
C LEU A 60 -7.22 -1.55 6.45
N ILE A 61 -6.33 -0.54 6.35
CA ILE A 61 -6.63 0.84 6.77
C ILE A 61 -7.80 1.41 5.96
N ILE A 62 -7.76 1.27 4.62
CA ILE A 62 -8.83 1.76 3.76
C ILE A 62 -10.13 0.96 3.95
N LEU A 63 -10.06 -0.33 4.26
CA LEU A 63 -11.25 -1.13 4.55
C LEU A 63 -11.95 -0.67 5.84
N GLU A 64 -11.19 -0.42 6.90
CA GLU A 64 -11.71 0.15 8.15
C GLU A 64 -12.26 1.56 7.92
N TYR A 65 -11.65 2.37 7.06
CA TYR A 65 -12.21 3.66 6.64
C TYR A 65 -13.50 3.53 5.83
N ALA A 66 -13.60 2.52 4.95
CA ALA A 66 -14.76 2.31 4.11
C ALA A 66 -15.99 1.90 4.92
N LEU A 67 -15.79 0.99 5.87
CA LEU A 67 -16.83 0.38 6.70
C LEU A 67 -16.36 0.28 8.15
N PRO A 68 -16.30 1.39 8.89
CA PRO A 68 -15.85 1.43 10.28
C PRO A 68 -16.62 0.46 11.17
N LEU A 69 -15.95 -0.34 12.00
CA LEU A 69 -16.69 -1.21 12.93
C LEU A 69 -17.50 -0.39 13.95
N ARG A 70 -16.90 0.72 14.42
CA ARG A 70 -17.50 1.70 15.33
C ARG A 70 -17.42 3.09 14.72
N ALA A 71 -18.27 3.99 15.18
CA ALA A 71 -18.18 5.38 14.78
C ALA A 71 -16.92 6.01 15.41
N TYR A 72 -16.23 6.84 14.63
CA TYR A 72 -15.12 7.66 15.10
C TYR A 72 -15.66 9.06 15.37
N THR A 73 -16.05 9.34 16.61
CA THR A 73 -16.79 10.55 17.00
C THR A 73 -15.90 11.68 17.52
N THR A 74 -14.63 11.39 17.84
CA THR A 74 -13.68 12.39 18.35
C THR A 74 -12.96 13.16 17.24
N LEU A 75 -13.23 12.82 15.98
CA LEU A 75 -12.71 13.49 14.80
C LEU A 75 -13.54 14.75 14.51
N ASP A 76 -12.91 15.80 13.96
CA ASP A 76 -13.60 17.01 13.49
C ASP A 76 -14.72 16.69 12.50
N ILE A 77 -14.48 15.68 11.64
CA ILE A 77 -15.48 15.10 10.76
C ILE A 77 -15.72 13.67 11.22
N PRO A 78 -16.86 13.39 11.89
CA PRO A 78 -17.12 12.08 12.44
C PRO A 78 -17.33 11.05 11.33
N TRP A 79 -16.69 9.89 11.47
CA TRP A 79 -16.91 8.77 10.56
C TRP A 79 -17.94 7.83 11.13
N PRO A 80 -19.04 7.55 10.42
CA PRO A 80 -20.13 6.79 10.97
C PRO A 80 -19.82 5.28 10.95
N ALA A 81 -20.43 4.53 11.86
CA ALA A 81 -20.25 3.07 11.93
C ALA A 81 -20.86 2.37 10.70
N ARG A 82 -20.35 1.20 10.33
CA ARG A 82 -20.84 0.43 9.17
C ARG A 82 -22.35 0.15 9.20
N ALA A 83 -22.92 0.05 10.40
CA ALA A 83 -24.35 -0.21 10.60
C ALA A 83 -25.25 0.96 10.18
N SER A 84 -24.72 2.18 10.04
CA SER A 84 -25.51 3.34 9.60
C SER A 84 -25.57 3.50 8.08
N TYR A 85 -24.72 2.79 7.32
CA TYR A 85 -24.79 2.82 5.86
C TYR A 85 -25.91 1.91 5.37
N THR A 86 -26.84 2.47 4.59
CA THR A 86 -27.96 1.72 3.97
C THR A 86 -27.46 0.60 3.06
N ASP A 87 -26.36 0.86 2.33
CA ASP A 87 -25.73 -0.11 1.44
C ASP A 87 -24.20 -0.08 1.60
N GLN A 88 -23.70 -1.02 2.40
CA GLN A 88 -22.27 -1.20 2.67
C GLN A 88 -21.50 -1.63 1.41
N GLY A 89 -22.15 -2.42 0.54
CA GLY A 89 -21.56 -2.91 -0.70
C GLY A 89 -21.32 -1.77 -1.68
N ARG A 90 -22.31 -0.89 -1.85
CA ARG A 90 -22.16 0.34 -2.65
C ARG A 90 -21.07 1.25 -2.10
N ARG A 91 -21.05 1.50 -0.78
CA ARG A 91 -20.02 2.32 -0.14
C ARG A 91 -18.61 1.79 -0.44
N LEU A 92 -18.38 0.49 -0.25
CA LEU A 92 -17.06 -0.10 -0.52
C LEU A 92 -16.74 -0.17 -2.02
N CYS A 93 -17.62 -0.76 -2.83
CA CYS A 93 -17.34 -1.15 -4.20
C CYS A 93 -17.49 0.00 -5.21
N ALA A 94 -18.42 0.93 -4.99
CA ALA A 94 -18.70 2.02 -5.94
C ALA A 94 -18.02 3.34 -5.55
N GLU A 95 -17.77 3.58 -4.26
CA GLU A 95 -17.22 4.87 -3.81
C GLU A 95 -15.74 4.77 -3.43
N VAL A 96 -15.39 3.86 -2.51
CA VAL A 96 -14.04 3.81 -1.93
C VAL A 96 -13.05 3.06 -2.83
N ARG A 97 -13.41 1.84 -3.27
CA ARG A 97 -12.53 0.98 -4.07
C ARG A 97 -12.01 1.64 -5.35
N PRO A 98 -12.85 2.23 -6.22
CA PRO A 98 -12.35 2.81 -7.48
C PRO A 98 -11.46 4.02 -7.27
N ARG A 99 -11.64 4.77 -6.18
CA ARG A 99 -10.84 5.95 -5.87
C ARG A 99 -9.49 5.63 -5.26
N TYR A 100 -9.44 4.66 -4.34
CA TYR A 100 -8.27 4.49 -3.47
C TYR A 100 -7.61 3.11 -3.53
N LEU A 101 -8.22 2.09 -4.14
CA LEU A 101 -7.70 0.72 -4.11
C LEU A 101 -7.40 0.12 -5.48
N GLN A 102 -7.84 0.75 -6.55
CA GLN A 102 -7.66 0.24 -7.91
C GLN A 102 -6.35 0.72 -8.54
N ARG A 103 -5.81 -0.14 -9.42
CA ARG A 103 -4.69 0.22 -10.31
C ARG A 103 -5.11 1.38 -11.22
N GLY A 104 -4.18 2.29 -11.51
CA GLY A 104 -4.46 3.47 -12.34
C GLY A 104 -5.28 4.55 -11.64
N SER A 105 -5.62 4.38 -10.37
CA SER A 105 -6.14 5.49 -9.55
C SER A 105 -5.01 6.46 -9.22
N LEU A 106 -5.35 7.75 -9.07
CA LEU A 106 -4.42 8.79 -8.61
C LEU A 106 -4.14 8.71 -7.09
N SER A 107 -4.24 7.51 -6.51
CA SER A 107 -4.00 7.24 -5.10
C SER A 107 -2.66 6.55 -4.91
N PRO A 108 -2.07 6.61 -3.70
CA PRO A 108 -0.85 5.87 -3.39
C PRO A 108 -0.97 4.37 -3.67
N MET A 109 -2.13 3.75 -3.41
CA MET A 109 -2.32 2.32 -3.71
C MET A 109 -2.17 2.02 -5.21
N GLY A 110 -2.72 2.88 -6.08
CA GLY A 110 -2.60 2.75 -7.53
C GLY A 110 -1.14 2.70 -7.97
N TYR A 111 -0.34 3.65 -7.46
CA TYR A 111 1.12 3.71 -7.68
C TYR A 111 1.84 2.44 -7.19
N LEU A 112 1.57 2.00 -5.96
CA LEU A 112 2.25 0.82 -5.39
C LEU A 112 1.91 -0.46 -6.16
N ILE A 113 0.68 -0.59 -6.69
CA ILE A 113 0.29 -1.74 -7.54
C ILE A 113 1.16 -1.78 -8.80
N GLU A 114 1.33 -0.65 -9.47
CA GLU A 114 2.16 -0.56 -10.69
C GLU A 114 3.62 -0.88 -10.38
N ARG A 115 4.15 -0.32 -9.28
CA ARG A 115 5.52 -0.57 -8.84
C ARG A 115 5.76 -2.03 -8.45
N LEU A 116 4.79 -2.67 -7.80
CA LEU A 116 4.86 -4.10 -7.46
C LEU A 116 4.86 -4.98 -8.71
N GLN A 117 4.03 -4.66 -9.70
CA GLN A 117 3.99 -5.39 -10.97
C GLN A 117 5.30 -5.25 -11.73
N HIS A 118 5.87 -4.05 -11.76
CA HIS A 118 7.17 -3.80 -12.37
C HIS A 118 8.29 -4.59 -11.67
N GLY A 119 8.35 -4.55 -10.34
CA GLY A 119 9.33 -5.31 -9.56
C GLY A 119 9.22 -6.82 -9.77
N ARG A 120 7.99 -7.36 -9.85
CA ARG A 120 7.77 -8.78 -10.16
C ARG A 120 8.23 -9.16 -11.57
N ALA A 121 8.04 -8.27 -12.55
CA ALA A 121 8.52 -8.49 -13.91
C ALA A 121 10.05 -8.56 -13.96
N ILE A 122 10.74 -7.67 -13.24
CA ILE A 122 12.21 -7.70 -13.10
C ILE A 122 12.66 -8.99 -12.41
N ALA A 123 12.11 -9.32 -11.23
CA ALA A 123 12.48 -10.52 -10.49
C ALA A 123 12.27 -11.80 -11.30
N LYS A 124 11.21 -11.86 -12.12
CA LYS A 124 10.97 -12.98 -13.04
C LYS A 124 12.03 -13.06 -14.16
N ARG A 125 12.49 -11.92 -14.67
CA ARG A 125 13.53 -11.84 -15.72
C ARG A 125 14.90 -12.22 -15.19
N GLU A 126 15.23 -11.83 -13.96
CA GLU A 126 16.50 -12.14 -13.30
C GLU A 126 16.59 -13.63 -12.90
N GLY A 127 15.45 -14.28 -12.68
CA GLY A 127 15.38 -15.68 -12.33
C GLY A 127 15.56 -15.94 -10.82
N PRO A 128 15.28 -17.18 -10.36
CA PRO A 128 15.45 -17.53 -8.95
C PRO A 128 16.93 -17.48 -8.55
N ARG A 129 17.21 -17.07 -7.30
CA ARG A 129 18.57 -17.16 -6.75
C ARG A 129 19.03 -18.62 -6.80
N THR A 130 20.22 -18.85 -7.32
CA THR A 130 20.88 -20.17 -7.27
C THR A 130 21.25 -20.46 -5.82
N ASN A 131 20.56 -21.41 -5.19
CA ASN A 131 20.98 -21.93 -3.89
C ASN A 131 22.14 -22.91 -4.13
N MET A 132 23.36 -22.45 -3.90
CA MET A 132 24.54 -23.30 -3.87
C MET A 132 24.78 -23.73 -2.42
N SER A 133 24.57 -25.01 -2.13
CA SER A 133 25.00 -25.63 -0.88
C SER A 133 26.26 -26.44 -1.15
N TRP A 134 27.31 -26.20 -0.37
CA TRP A 134 28.51 -27.02 -0.39
C TRP A 134 28.24 -28.30 0.41
N LEU A 135 28.54 -29.46 -0.17
CA LEU A 135 28.68 -30.70 0.61
C LEU A 135 29.95 -30.59 1.46
N LEU A 136 29.92 -31.11 2.68
CA LEU A 136 31.11 -31.13 3.55
C LEU A 136 32.27 -31.95 2.96
N ASP A 137 31.97 -32.80 1.97
CA ASP A 137 32.86 -33.89 1.58
C ASP A 137 33.75 -33.57 0.37
N GLY A 138 33.56 -32.42 -0.31
CA GLY A 138 34.39 -31.99 -1.44
C GLY A 138 34.14 -32.75 -2.73
#